data_AF-A0AAD4NFS7-F1
#
_entry.id   AF-A0AAD4NFS7-F1
#
_cell.length_a   1.000
_cell.length_b   1.000
_cell.length_c   1.000
_cell.angle_alpha   90.00
_cell.angle_beta   90.00
_cell.angle_gamma   90.00
#
_symmetry.space_group_name_H-M   'P 1'
#
loop_
_entity.id
_entity.type
_entity.pdbx_description
1 polymer ?
#
loop_
_entity_poly.entity_id
_entity_poly.type
_entity_poly.pdbx_seq_one_letter_code
_entity_poly.pdbx_strand_id
1 'polypeptide(L)'
;MGGDNRNSSKKPILIVGLCCMDIVNFVDKYPEEDSDTRVFEQTTCLGGNAANSITVLHQLEANCELFASLPKNNSILKTLIHNAGFNIERCLEREDCEVPVSTVIANRTNGTRTILHYRGSMPELSCEEFIAAYADRINQYGWIHFEGRNFDEVAKMMTYVLSHRKNEYPKISVELEKVRPYPYFEQLVPQPNVVFMSKDFARAQGWNSMSEAVLSFQSKYISANLAIICPWGDQGVAGRESPSSSLIIQQAFTPEIVMDTLGAGDCFLGACLYYLNGEHNLQTVLEKASQIAGKKCGMKGLTNLDLHSFVAH
;
A
#
# COMPACT_ATOMS: atom_id res chain seq x y z
N MET A 1 -42.97 -0.08 13.79
CA MET A 1 -42.16 -0.95 12.93
C MET A 1 -41.45 -0.07 11.92
N GLY A 2 -40.26 0.40 12.26
CA GLY A 2 -39.36 1.09 11.35
C GLY A 2 -38.02 0.39 11.51
N GLY A 3 -37.77 -0.61 10.67
CA GLY A 3 -36.51 -1.31 10.64
C GLY A 3 -35.42 -0.34 10.22
N ASP A 4 -34.57 0.00 11.17
CA ASP A 4 -33.35 0.75 10.94
C ASP A 4 -32.43 -0.14 10.10
N ASN A 5 -32.40 0.11 8.79
CA ASN A 5 -31.67 -0.67 7.80
C ASN A 5 -30.16 -0.31 7.88
N ARG A 6 -29.54 -0.57 9.04
CA ARG A 6 -28.09 -0.40 9.30
C ARG A 6 -27.29 -1.54 8.70
N ASN A 7 -27.51 -1.82 7.41
CA ASN A 7 -26.66 -2.69 6.63
C ASN A 7 -26.24 -1.95 5.36
N SER A 8 -25.68 -0.75 5.51
CA SER A 8 -24.89 -0.16 4.41
C SER A 8 -23.56 -0.90 4.40
N SER A 9 -23.43 -1.91 3.54
CA SER A 9 -22.13 -2.52 3.24
C SER A 9 -21.11 -1.40 2.98
N LYS A 10 -19.98 -1.41 3.70
CA LYS A 10 -18.90 -0.42 3.52
C LYS A 10 -18.64 -0.24 2.02
N LYS A 11 -18.57 1.01 1.56
CA LYS A 11 -18.38 1.29 0.13
C LYS A 11 -17.05 0.66 -0.36
N PRO A 12 -16.97 0.25 -1.64
CA PRO A 12 -15.76 -0.35 -2.21
C PRO A 12 -14.50 0.51 -2.04
N ILE A 13 -13.36 -0.16 -1.90
CA ILE A 13 -12.02 0.43 -1.89
C ILE A 13 -11.32 0.07 -3.21
N LEU A 14 -10.90 1.08 -3.97
CA LEU A 14 -10.08 0.89 -5.18
C LEU A 14 -8.61 1.09 -4.83
N ILE A 15 -7.76 0.14 -5.23
CA ILE A 15 -6.31 0.26 -5.14
C ILE A 15 -5.74 0.39 -6.56
N VAL A 16 -5.01 1.47 -6.82
CA VAL A 16 -4.39 1.77 -8.11
C VAL A 16 -2.88 1.68 -7.97
N GLY A 17 -2.22 0.80 -8.73
CA GLY A 17 -0.76 0.70 -8.67
C GLY A 17 -0.17 -0.53 -9.35
N LEU A 18 0.91 -1.04 -8.77
CA LEU A 18 1.70 -2.13 -9.31
C LEU A 18 1.21 -3.49 -8.81
N CYS A 19 1.08 -4.42 -9.76
CA CYS A 19 1.05 -5.84 -9.53
C CYS A 19 2.27 -6.47 -10.19
N CYS A 20 3.11 -7.14 -9.41
CA CYS A 20 4.35 -7.74 -9.89
C CYS A 20 4.61 -9.08 -9.22
N MET A 21 5.78 -9.66 -9.50
CA MET A 21 6.20 -10.93 -8.92
C MET A 21 7.43 -10.73 -8.05
N ASP A 22 7.42 -11.32 -6.85
CA ASP A 22 8.57 -11.33 -5.97
C ASP A 22 9.11 -12.76 -5.86
N ILE A 23 10.42 -12.92 -6.03
CA ILE A 23 11.16 -14.17 -5.81
C ILE A 23 11.96 -13.99 -4.52
N VAL A 24 11.50 -14.64 -3.45
CA VAL A 24 12.08 -14.53 -2.12
C VAL A 24 12.99 -15.72 -1.86
N ASN A 25 14.26 -15.43 -1.60
CA ASN A 25 15.31 -16.39 -1.27
C ASN A 25 15.65 -16.25 0.21
N PHE A 26 15.36 -17.28 1.00
CA PHE A 26 15.69 -17.32 2.41
C PHE A 26 17.10 -17.89 2.59
N VAL A 27 17.97 -17.14 3.28
CA VAL A 27 19.38 -17.49 3.51
C VAL A 27 19.74 -17.36 4.99
N ASP A 28 20.70 -18.16 5.45
CA ASP A 28 21.25 -18.05 6.83
C ASP A 28 22.24 -16.87 6.96
N LYS A 29 22.98 -16.58 5.89
CA LYS A 29 23.96 -15.50 5.80
C LYS A 29 23.80 -14.81 4.44
N TYR A 30 24.06 -13.50 4.40
CA TYR A 30 24.10 -12.77 3.13
C TYR A 30 25.19 -13.35 2.22
N PRO A 31 24.90 -13.61 0.93
CA PRO A 31 25.87 -14.18 0.01
C PRO A 31 27.05 -13.23 -0.19
N GLU A 32 28.25 -13.79 -0.26
CA GLU A 32 29.44 -13.03 -0.62
C GLU A 32 29.45 -12.79 -2.14
N GLU A 33 29.96 -11.63 -2.57
CA GLU A 33 30.12 -11.34 -3.99
C GLU A 33 31.07 -12.37 -4.61
N ASP A 34 30.76 -12.80 -5.85
CA ASP A 34 31.51 -13.85 -6.57
C ASP A 34 31.56 -15.22 -5.83
N SER A 35 30.46 -15.58 -5.16
CA SER A 35 30.31 -16.88 -4.48
C SER A 35 29.06 -17.66 -4.91
N ASP A 36 29.07 -18.97 -4.69
CA ASP A 36 27.89 -19.83 -4.80
C ASP A 36 27.32 -20.09 -3.39
N THR A 37 26.06 -19.68 -3.17
CA THR A 37 25.37 -19.83 -1.90
C THR A 37 24.07 -20.60 -2.11
N ARG A 38 23.93 -21.73 -1.40
CA ARG A 38 22.69 -22.49 -1.38
C ARG A 38 21.63 -21.76 -0.55
N VAL A 39 20.48 -21.47 -1.15
CA VAL A 39 19.31 -20.93 -0.46
C VAL A 39 18.64 -22.02 0.38
N PHE A 40 18.13 -21.66 1.56
CA PHE A 40 17.41 -22.58 2.44
C PHE A 40 16.02 -22.91 1.88
N GLU A 41 15.33 -21.87 1.39
CA GLU A 41 13.98 -21.93 0.85
C GLU A 41 13.85 -20.83 -0.20
N GLN A 42 13.09 -21.11 -1.27
CA GLN A 42 12.74 -20.12 -2.28
C GLN A 42 11.24 -20.14 -2.50
N THR A 43 10.65 -18.95 -2.53
CA THR A 43 9.21 -18.77 -2.76
C THR A 43 9.01 -17.73 -3.85
N THR A 44 8.06 -17.99 -4.74
CA THR A 44 7.56 -16.98 -5.69
C THR A 44 6.18 -16.55 -5.22
N CYS A 45 6.00 -15.24 -5.00
CA CYS A 45 4.75 -14.68 -4.53
C CYS A 45 4.34 -13.44 -5.32
N LEU A 46 3.10 -13.02 -5.11
CA LEU A 46 2.62 -11.74 -5.60
C LEU A 46 3.41 -10.62 -4.90
N GLY A 47 3.79 -9.60 -5.67
CA GLY A 47 4.49 -8.42 -5.17
C GLY A 47 3.91 -7.14 -5.74
N GLY A 48 4.49 -6.02 -5.31
CA GLY A 48 4.02 -4.67 -5.62
C GLY A 48 3.10 -4.13 -4.54
N ASN A 49 3.28 -2.87 -4.17
CA ASN A 49 2.65 -2.30 -2.99
C ASN A 49 1.12 -2.38 -3.08
N ALA A 50 0.56 -2.00 -4.23
CA ALA A 50 -0.88 -2.10 -4.49
C ALA A 50 -1.41 -3.55 -4.34
N ALA A 51 -0.73 -4.53 -4.94
CA ALA A 51 -1.11 -5.94 -4.86
C ALA A 51 -0.98 -6.50 -3.43
N ASN A 52 0.04 -6.08 -2.68
CA ASN A 52 0.23 -6.45 -1.29
C ASN A 52 -0.86 -5.85 -0.38
N SER A 53 -1.18 -4.58 -0.55
CA SER A 53 -2.22 -3.91 0.24
C SER A 53 -3.62 -4.46 -0.04
N ILE A 54 -3.96 -4.76 -1.30
CA ILE A 54 -5.26 -5.38 -1.61
C ILE A 54 -5.36 -6.81 -1.09
N THR A 55 -4.24 -7.55 -1.05
CA THR A 55 -4.21 -8.89 -0.44
C THR A 55 -4.62 -8.85 1.04
N VAL A 56 -4.23 -7.79 1.76
CA VAL A 56 -4.65 -7.59 3.16
C VAL A 56 -6.12 -7.14 3.26
N LEU A 57 -6.56 -6.22 2.40
CA LEU A 57 -7.96 -5.80 2.34
C LEU A 57 -8.92 -6.96 2.06
N HIS A 58 -8.55 -7.85 1.14
CA HIS A 58 -9.33 -9.04 0.81
C HIS A 58 -9.50 -9.97 2.02
N GLN A 59 -8.42 -10.18 2.80
CA GLN A 59 -8.46 -10.97 4.03
C GLN A 59 -9.22 -10.30 5.19
N LEU A 60 -9.37 -8.97 5.15
CA LEU A 60 -10.24 -8.21 6.05
C LEU A 60 -11.71 -8.19 5.57
N GLU A 61 -12.06 -9.01 4.58
CA GLU A 61 -13.40 -9.12 3.99
C GLU A 61 -13.90 -7.78 3.40
N ALA A 62 -12.97 -6.90 3.01
CA ALA A 62 -13.30 -5.63 2.39
C ALA A 62 -13.77 -5.84 0.95
N ASN A 63 -14.82 -5.12 0.54
CA ASN A 63 -15.14 -4.99 -0.88
C ASN A 63 -14.04 -4.14 -1.54
N CYS A 64 -13.13 -4.79 -2.26
CA CYS A 64 -11.96 -4.15 -2.84
C CYS A 64 -11.70 -4.59 -4.28
N GLU A 65 -11.09 -3.68 -5.05
CA GLU A 65 -10.74 -3.87 -6.45
C GLU A 65 -9.34 -3.34 -6.72
N LEU A 66 -8.58 -4.08 -7.54
CA LEU A 66 -7.27 -3.67 -8.03
C LEU A 66 -7.41 -3.12 -9.44
N PHE A 67 -6.78 -1.97 -9.68
CA PHE A 67 -6.50 -1.45 -11.01
C PHE A 67 -4.99 -1.37 -11.22
N ALA A 68 -4.50 -2.26 -12.08
CA ALA A 68 -3.07 -2.41 -12.38
C ALA A 68 -2.89 -2.81 -13.86
N SER A 69 -1.68 -2.59 -14.39
CA SER A 69 -1.21 -3.29 -15.59
C SER A 69 -0.88 -4.73 -15.24
N LEU A 70 -1.38 -5.68 -16.02
CA LEU A 70 -1.12 -7.12 -15.88
C LEU A 70 -0.52 -7.68 -17.18
N PRO A 71 0.40 -8.64 -17.12
CA PRO A 71 0.90 -9.28 -18.34
C PRO A 71 -0.14 -10.21 -18.95
N LYS A 72 -0.32 -10.14 -20.27
CA LYS A 72 -1.18 -11.08 -20.99
C LYS A 72 -0.58 -12.49 -21.02
N ASN A 73 0.74 -12.60 -21.17
CA ASN A 73 1.44 -13.86 -21.43
C ASN A 73 2.41 -14.27 -20.30
N ASN A 74 1.96 -14.25 -19.04
CA ASN A 74 2.73 -14.76 -17.89
C ASN A 74 1.87 -15.71 -17.04
N SER A 75 2.08 -17.02 -17.18
CA SER A 75 1.28 -18.04 -16.48
C SER A 75 1.48 -18.00 -14.97
N ILE A 76 2.71 -17.77 -14.49
CA ILE A 76 3.05 -17.75 -13.06
C ILE A 76 2.28 -16.63 -12.36
N LEU A 77 2.40 -15.39 -12.86
CA LEU A 77 1.71 -14.25 -12.26
C LEU A 77 0.20 -14.39 -12.38
N LYS A 78 -0.33 -14.92 -13.50
CA LYS A 78 -1.76 -15.21 -13.63
C LYS A 78 -2.26 -16.21 -12.58
N THR A 79 -1.50 -17.27 -12.30
CA THR A 79 -1.83 -18.23 -11.22
C THR A 79 -1.78 -17.57 -9.84
N LEU A 80 -0.76 -16.75 -9.57
CA LEU A 80 -0.65 -16.02 -8.29
C LEU A 80 -1.85 -15.09 -8.06
N ILE A 81 -2.23 -14.31 -9.08
CA ILE A 81 -3.38 -13.41 -9.02
C ILE A 81 -4.69 -14.20 -8.84
N HIS A 82 -4.88 -15.26 -9.62
CA HIS A 82 -6.07 -16.12 -9.49
C HIS A 82 -6.21 -16.68 -8.07
N ASN A 83 -5.11 -17.14 -7.48
CA ASN A 83 -5.11 -17.67 -6.11
C ASN A 83 -5.34 -16.60 -5.04
N ALA A 84 -5.06 -15.32 -5.33
CA ALA A 84 -5.25 -14.24 -4.39
C ALA A 84 -6.73 -13.82 -4.24
N GLY A 85 -7.58 -14.12 -5.21
CA GLY A 85 -9.05 -14.08 -5.07
C GLY A 85 -9.71 -12.69 -5.04
N PHE A 86 -8.96 -11.60 -5.10
CA PHE A 86 -9.51 -10.24 -5.16
C PHE A 86 -9.94 -9.82 -6.57
N ASN A 87 -10.78 -8.77 -6.66
CA ASN A 87 -11.32 -8.30 -7.94
C ASN A 87 -10.24 -7.60 -8.79
N ILE A 88 -10.04 -8.11 -10.01
CA ILE A 88 -9.11 -7.58 -11.02
C ILE A 88 -9.78 -7.25 -12.35
N GLU A 89 -11.12 -7.22 -12.42
CA GLU A 89 -11.87 -7.19 -13.69
C GLU A 89 -11.50 -6.01 -14.60
N ARG A 90 -11.05 -4.89 -14.04
CA ARG A 90 -10.65 -3.69 -14.79
C ARG A 90 -9.15 -3.55 -14.98
N CYS A 91 -8.34 -4.47 -14.46
CA CYS A 91 -6.91 -4.45 -14.74
C CYS A 91 -6.65 -4.53 -16.25
N LEU A 92 -5.59 -3.85 -16.70
CA LEU A 92 -5.27 -3.74 -18.13
C LEU A 92 -4.24 -4.79 -18.52
N GLU A 93 -4.61 -5.67 -19.45
CA GLU A 93 -3.65 -6.62 -20.03
C GLU A 93 -2.66 -5.89 -20.93
N ARG A 94 -1.37 -6.18 -20.75
CA ARG A 94 -0.25 -5.70 -21.56
C ARG A 94 0.36 -6.85 -22.35
N GLU A 95 0.55 -6.63 -23.64
CA GLU A 95 1.20 -7.57 -24.56
C GLU A 95 2.70 -7.26 -24.66
N ASP A 96 3.49 -8.27 -25.01
CA ASP A 96 4.93 -8.16 -25.34
C ASP A 96 5.78 -7.37 -24.33
N CYS A 97 5.43 -7.47 -23.05
CA CYS A 97 6.14 -6.77 -21.97
C CYS A 97 6.75 -7.73 -20.95
N GLU A 98 7.89 -7.32 -20.40
CA GLU A 98 8.56 -8.00 -19.29
C GLU A 98 7.90 -7.57 -17.98
N VAL A 99 7.49 -8.57 -17.20
CA VAL A 99 6.87 -8.37 -15.89
C VAL A 99 7.92 -7.81 -14.93
N PRO A 100 7.58 -6.78 -14.12
CA PRO A 100 8.46 -6.34 -13.06
C PRO A 100 8.69 -7.49 -12.07
N VAL A 101 9.94 -7.72 -11.67
CA VAL A 101 10.30 -8.78 -10.73
C VAL A 101 11.20 -8.22 -9.64
N SER A 102 10.89 -8.50 -8.38
CA SER A 102 11.84 -8.25 -7.29
C SER A 102 12.49 -9.56 -6.86
N THR A 103 13.81 -9.62 -6.85
CA THR A 103 14.55 -10.69 -6.19
C THR A 103 14.89 -10.24 -4.78
N VAL A 104 14.31 -10.92 -3.79
CA VAL A 104 14.48 -10.60 -2.37
C VAL A 104 15.42 -11.62 -1.75
N ILE A 105 16.47 -11.14 -1.08
CA ILE A 105 17.33 -11.94 -0.22
C ILE A 105 16.88 -11.67 1.21
N ALA A 106 16.24 -12.65 1.85
CA ALA A 106 15.75 -12.55 3.22
C ALA A 106 16.68 -13.34 4.16
N ASN A 107 17.35 -12.63 5.07
CA ASN A 107 18.23 -13.25 6.05
C ASN A 107 17.44 -13.68 7.28
N ARG A 108 17.31 -14.98 7.50
CA ARG A 108 16.49 -15.52 8.61
C ARG A 108 17.18 -15.46 9.98
N THR A 109 18.48 -15.20 10.02
CA THR A 109 19.26 -15.13 11.26
C THR A 109 19.11 -13.77 11.93
N ASN A 110 19.01 -12.69 11.16
CA ASN A 110 18.92 -11.32 11.67
C ASN A 110 17.67 -10.54 11.18
N GLY A 111 16.83 -11.15 10.34
CA GLY A 111 15.58 -10.58 9.85
C GLY A 111 15.76 -9.47 8.80
N THR A 112 16.98 -9.19 8.34
CA THR A 112 17.22 -8.17 7.31
C THR A 112 16.84 -8.68 5.93
N ARG A 113 16.60 -7.73 5.01
CA ARG A 113 16.30 -8.05 3.61
C ARG A 113 17.04 -7.12 2.67
N THR A 114 17.40 -7.64 1.50
CA THR A 114 17.89 -6.86 0.36
C THR A 114 16.99 -7.15 -0.84
N ILE A 115 16.57 -6.10 -1.54
CA ILE A 115 15.64 -6.20 -2.67
C ILE A 115 16.34 -5.70 -3.93
N LEU A 116 16.49 -6.60 -4.90
CA LEU A 116 16.97 -6.30 -6.24
C LEU A 116 15.75 -6.17 -7.13
N HIS A 117 15.43 -4.94 -7.56
CA HIS A 117 14.23 -4.69 -8.35
C HIS A 117 14.55 -4.60 -9.84
N TYR A 118 13.96 -5.49 -10.62
CA TYR A 118 13.94 -5.43 -12.07
C TYR A 118 12.59 -4.84 -12.52
N ARG A 119 12.65 -3.67 -13.16
CA ARG A 119 11.45 -2.92 -13.56
C ARG A 119 10.69 -3.59 -14.70
N GLY A 120 11.36 -4.39 -15.53
CA GLY A 120 10.80 -4.87 -16.79
C GLY A 120 10.45 -3.73 -17.74
N SER A 121 9.60 -4.04 -18.73
CA SER A 121 9.14 -3.13 -19.78
C SER A 121 7.63 -2.91 -19.76
N MET A 122 6.92 -3.43 -18.75
CA MET A 122 5.48 -3.26 -18.61
C MET A 122 5.10 -1.77 -18.43
N PRO A 123 4.26 -1.21 -19.32
CA PRO A 123 3.81 0.17 -19.19
C PRO A 123 3.04 0.41 -17.90
N GLU A 124 3.32 1.53 -17.24
CA GLU A 124 2.54 2.00 -16.09
C GLU A 124 1.20 2.58 -16.56
N LEU A 125 0.21 2.65 -15.65
CA LEU A 125 -1.13 3.15 -15.95
C LEU A 125 -1.12 4.63 -16.30
N SER A 126 -1.93 5.02 -17.29
CA SER A 126 -2.22 6.43 -17.61
C SER A 126 -3.54 6.90 -17.00
N CYS A 127 -3.69 8.22 -16.86
CA CYS A 127 -4.94 8.84 -16.43
C CYS A 127 -6.05 8.60 -17.46
N GLU A 128 -5.74 8.59 -18.75
CA GLU A 128 -6.70 8.29 -19.82
C GLU A 128 -7.30 6.89 -19.65
N GLU A 129 -6.44 5.91 -19.36
CA GLU A 129 -6.83 4.53 -19.05
C GLU A 129 -7.68 4.43 -17.79
N PHE A 130 -7.31 5.16 -16.73
CA PHE A 130 -8.09 5.24 -15.50
C PHE A 130 -9.49 5.82 -15.74
N ILE A 131 -9.59 6.93 -16.50
CA ILE A 131 -10.85 7.56 -16.85
C ILE A 131 -11.73 6.61 -17.65
N ALA A 132 -11.15 5.94 -18.66
CA ALA A 132 -11.86 4.97 -19.48
C ALA A 132 -12.47 3.82 -18.63
N ALA A 133 -11.77 3.40 -17.58
CA ALA A 133 -12.22 2.31 -16.71
C ALA A 133 -13.26 2.73 -15.64
N TYR A 134 -13.25 4.00 -15.19
CA TYR A 134 -13.98 4.40 -13.97
C TYR A 134 -14.89 5.64 -14.11
N ALA A 135 -14.98 6.29 -15.27
CA ALA A 135 -15.73 7.54 -15.43
C ALA A 135 -17.19 7.50 -14.94
N ASP A 136 -17.91 6.40 -15.18
CA ASP A 136 -19.31 6.23 -14.80
C ASP A 136 -19.51 5.65 -13.39
N ARG A 137 -18.42 5.25 -12.71
CA ARG A 137 -18.48 4.48 -11.45
C ARG A 137 -17.72 5.10 -10.30
N ILE A 138 -16.98 6.18 -10.53
CA ILE A 138 -16.11 6.77 -9.50
C ILE A 138 -16.83 7.06 -8.17
N ASN A 139 -18.11 7.46 -8.26
CA ASN A 139 -18.97 7.78 -7.13
C ASN A 139 -19.47 6.55 -6.34
N GLN A 140 -19.20 5.33 -6.82
CA GLN A 140 -19.54 4.07 -6.14
C GLN A 140 -18.54 3.75 -5.02
N TYR A 141 -17.30 4.22 -5.12
CA TYR A 141 -16.24 3.95 -4.16
C TYR A 141 -16.34 4.82 -2.90
N GLY A 142 -15.92 4.27 -1.78
CA GLY A 142 -15.68 5.02 -0.53
C GLY A 142 -14.26 5.56 -0.48
N TRP A 143 -13.32 4.79 -1.04
CA TRP A 143 -11.90 5.12 -0.98
C TRP A 143 -11.20 4.75 -2.29
N ILE A 144 -10.25 5.59 -2.70
CA ILE A 144 -9.29 5.27 -3.77
C ILE A 144 -7.88 5.54 -3.24
N HIS A 145 -7.04 4.51 -3.27
CA HIS A 145 -5.63 4.61 -2.93
C HIS A 145 -4.76 4.54 -4.19
N PHE A 146 -3.77 5.42 -4.28
CA PHE A 146 -2.80 5.47 -5.36
C PHE A 146 -1.39 5.14 -4.87
N GLU A 147 -0.74 4.16 -5.51
CA GLU A 147 0.69 3.93 -5.39
C GLU A 147 1.47 5.10 -6.03
N GLY A 148 2.34 5.76 -5.28
CA GLY A 148 3.16 6.87 -5.76
C GLY A 148 4.31 6.43 -6.66
N ARG A 149 4.03 6.12 -7.92
CA ARG A 149 5.02 5.71 -8.94
C ARG A 149 5.22 6.77 -10.03
N ASN A 150 4.30 6.81 -11.00
CA ASN A 150 4.24 7.83 -12.03
C ASN A 150 3.39 9.00 -11.51
N PHE A 151 4.02 9.84 -10.69
CA PHE A 151 3.35 10.93 -9.99
C PHE A 151 2.60 11.87 -10.94
N ASP A 152 3.05 12.03 -12.18
CA ASP A 152 2.43 12.89 -13.18
C ASP A 152 1.04 12.35 -13.56
N GLU A 153 0.94 11.05 -13.85
CA GLU A 153 -0.33 10.40 -14.16
C GLU A 153 -1.20 10.24 -12.91
N VAL A 154 -0.61 9.91 -11.76
CA VAL A 154 -1.34 9.81 -10.48
C VAL A 154 -1.95 11.15 -10.07
N ALA A 155 -1.23 12.27 -10.23
CA ALA A 155 -1.76 13.60 -9.97
C ALA A 155 -2.95 13.94 -10.88
N LYS A 156 -2.87 13.57 -12.17
CA LYS A 156 -3.99 13.74 -13.11
C LYS A 156 -5.19 12.88 -12.72
N MET A 157 -4.97 11.62 -12.32
CA MET A 157 -6.03 10.73 -11.85
C MET A 157 -6.73 11.31 -10.62
N MET A 158 -5.98 11.75 -9.60
CA MET A 158 -6.57 12.38 -8.40
C MET A 158 -7.34 13.65 -8.75
N THR A 159 -6.81 14.50 -9.63
CA THR A 159 -7.51 15.70 -10.13
C THR A 159 -8.83 15.35 -10.81
N TYR A 160 -8.84 14.28 -11.62
CA TYR A 160 -10.06 13.76 -12.23
C TYR A 160 -11.08 13.31 -11.16
N VAL A 161 -10.66 12.52 -10.17
CA VAL A 161 -11.54 12.07 -9.09
C VAL A 161 -12.14 13.26 -8.33
N LEU A 162 -11.31 14.23 -7.95
CA LEU A 162 -11.75 15.42 -7.20
C LEU A 162 -12.76 16.27 -7.97
N SER A 163 -12.63 16.35 -9.30
CA SER A 163 -13.51 17.14 -10.17
C SER A 163 -14.84 16.43 -10.53
N HIS A 164 -14.90 15.10 -10.40
CA HIS A 164 -16.06 14.30 -10.83
C HIS A 164 -16.80 13.60 -9.67
N ARG A 165 -16.23 13.64 -8.45
CA ARG A 165 -16.94 13.18 -7.27
C ARG A 165 -18.08 14.13 -6.92
N LYS A 166 -19.26 13.57 -6.65
CA LYS A 166 -20.50 14.30 -6.36
C LYS A 166 -20.53 14.90 -4.96
N ASN A 167 -19.74 14.34 -4.05
CA ASN A 167 -19.66 14.74 -2.65
C ASN A 167 -18.22 14.50 -2.16
N GLU A 168 -18.03 14.37 -0.85
CA GLU A 168 -16.70 14.12 -0.28
C GLU A 168 -16.08 12.76 -0.61
N TYR A 169 -16.84 11.85 -1.24
CA TYR A 169 -16.43 10.49 -1.59
C TYR A 169 -16.27 10.30 -3.11
N PRO A 170 -15.28 9.51 -3.55
CA PRO A 170 -14.35 8.78 -2.69
C PRO A 170 -13.33 9.69 -2.00
N LYS A 171 -12.92 9.30 -0.80
CA LYS A 171 -11.72 9.84 -0.15
C LYS A 171 -10.50 9.29 -0.90
N ILE A 172 -9.45 10.08 -0.97
CA ILE A 172 -8.25 9.75 -1.74
C ILE A 172 -7.06 9.59 -0.80
N SER A 173 -6.27 8.56 -0.99
CA SER A 173 -4.95 8.48 -0.37
C SER A 173 -3.85 8.20 -1.39
N VAL A 174 -2.64 8.61 -1.07
CA VAL A 174 -1.44 8.34 -1.88
C VAL A 174 -0.30 7.92 -0.96
N GLU A 175 0.53 7.01 -1.41
CA GLU A 175 1.77 6.68 -0.72
C GLU A 175 3.00 7.35 -1.36
N LEU A 176 3.92 7.80 -0.51
CA LEU A 176 5.19 8.42 -0.86
C LEU A 176 6.32 7.51 -0.39
N GLU A 177 6.68 6.55 -1.24
CA GLU A 177 7.75 5.59 -0.97
C GLU A 177 9.02 5.93 -1.76
N LYS A 178 8.89 6.10 -3.08
CA LYS A 178 10.05 6.27 -3.96
C LYS A 178 10.61 7.68 -3.88
N VAL A 179 11.94 7.80 -3.84
CA VAL A 179 12.66 9.08 -3.91
C VAL A 179 13.09 9.30 -5.37
N ARG A 180 12.43 10.21 -6.08
CA ARG A 180 12.83 10.62 -7.44
C ARG A 180 12.59 12.13 -7.60
N PRO A 181 13.25 12.80 -8.56
CA PRO A 181 12.87 14.15 -8.93
C PRO A 181 11.47 14.13 -9.54
N TYR A 182 10.55 14.87 -8.92
CA TYR A 182 9.13 14.89 -9.27
C TYR A 182 8.71 16.32 -9.64
N PRO A 183 8.59 16.64 -10.94
CA PRO A 183 8.21 17.98 -11.39
C PRO A 183 6.82 18.42 -10.87
N TYR A 184 5.96 17.45 -10.55
CA TYR A 184 4.56 17.69 -10.16
C TYR A 184 4.26 17.37 -8.69
N PHE A 185 5.28 17.12 -7.86
CA PHE A 185 5.07 16.76 -6.46
C PHE A 185 4.25 17.81 -5.70
N GLU A 186 4.57 19.09 -5.88
CA GLU A 186 3.84 20.18 -5.22
C GLU A 186 2.38 20.29 -5.67
N GLN A 187 2.06 19.87 -6.89
CA GLN A 187 0.69 19.81 -7.39
C GLN A 187 -0.07 18.60 -6.83
N LEU A 188 0.63 17.51 -6.54
CA LEU A 188 0.07 16.26 -6.02
C LEU A 188 -0.29 16.37 -4.53
N VAL A 189 0.62 16.91 -3.71
CA VAL A 189 0.49 16.95 -2.24
C VAL A 189 -0.83 17.56 -1.72
N PRO A 190 -1.42 18.63 -2.30
CA PRO A 190 -2.66 19.19 -1.77
C PRO A 190 -3.93 18.39 -2.12
N GLN A 191 -3.85 17.39 -3.01
CA GLN A 191 -5.02 16.67 -3.52
C GLN A 191 -5.58 15.56 -2.60
N PRO A 192 -4.76 14.67 -2.00
CA PRO A 192 -5.27 13.54 -1.22
C PRO A 192 -5.84 13.98 0.13
N ASN A 193 -6.69 13.13 0.70
CA ASN A 193 -7.14 13.22 2.08
C ASN A 193 -6.11 12.63 3.06
N VAL A 194 -5.37 11.60 2.64
CA VAL A 194 -4.35 10.93 3.45
C VAL A 194 -3.08 10.69 2.64
N VAL A 195 -1.93 11.04 3.21
CA VAL A 195 -0.60 10.68 2.69
C VAL A 195 0.04 9.64 3.60
N PHE A 196 0.40 8.51 3.00
CA PHE A 196 1.27 7.52 3.65
C PHE A 196 2.71 7.82 3.26
N MET A 197 3.52 8.25 4.21
CA MET A 197 4.91 8.62 3.96
C MET A 197 5.86 7.55 4.49
N SER A 198 6.65 6.96 3.61
CA SER A 198 7.65 5.97 4.03
C SER A 198 8.80 6.61 4.83
N LYS A 199 9.44 5.79 5.66
CA LYS A 199 10.69 6.12 6.36
C LYS A 199 11.81 6.56 5.40
N ASP A 200 11.94 5.88 4.26
CA ASP A 200 13.02 6.16 3.31
C ASP A 200 12.77 7.48 2.57
N PHE A 201 11.52 7.76 2.20
CA PHE A 201 11.14 9.07 1.67
C PHE A 201 11.42 10.19 2.69
N ALA A 202 11.01 10.02 3.94
CA ALA A 202 11.24 11.00 4.99
C ALA A 202 12.73 11.28 5.21
N ARG A 203 13.56 10.23 5.25
CA ARG A 203 15.02 10.35 5.37
C ARG A 203 15.66 11.08 4.20
N ALA A 204 15.16 10.86 2.98
CA ALA A 204 15.65 11.59 1.82
C ALA A 204 15.29 13.09 1.86
N GLN A 205 14.27 13.49 2.62
CA GLN A 205 13.97 14.90 2.92
C GLN A 205 14.83 15.47 4.07
N GLY A 206 15.65 14.65 4.72
CA GLY A 206 16.44 15.02 5.89
C GLY A 206 15.72 14.86 7.23
N TRP A 207 14.52 14.28 7.25
CA TRP A 207 13.76 14.03 8.48
C TRP A 207 14.14 12.67 9.09
N ASN A 208 14.52 12.65 10.37
CA ASN A 208 15.19 11.52 10.99
C ASN A 208 14.31 10.75 11.99
N SER A 209 13.08 11.21 12.23
CA SER A 209 12.07 10.49 13.02
C SER A 209 10.68 10.59 12.39
N MET A 210 9.80 9.65 12.72
CA MET A 210 8.40 9.68 12.29
C MET A 210 7.67 10.96 12.72
N SER A 211 7.93 11.45 13.94
CA SER A 211 7.34 12.69 14.45
C SER A 211 7.80 13.91 13.67
N GLU A 212 9.12 14.03 13.47
CA GLU A 212 9.71 15.11 12.68
C GLU A 212 9.19 15.09 11.25
N ALA A 213 9.09 13.90 10.64
CA ALA A 213 8.61 13.75 9.28
C ALA A 213 7.16 14.26 9.15
N VAL A 214 6.25 13.81 10.02
CA VAL A 214 4.84 14.24 10.01
C VAL A 214 4.71 15.75 10.20
N LEU A 215 5.39 16.31 11.20
CA LEU A 215 5.31 17.74 11.52
C LEU A 215 5.92 18.61 10.42
N SER A 216 7.10 18.22 9.92
CA SER A 216 7.80 18.95 8.87
C SER A 216 7.07 18.89 7.54
N PHE A 217 6.48 17.75 7.19
CA PHE A 217 5.67 17.62 5.99
C PHE A 217 4.46 18.56 6.02
N GLN A 218 3.69 18.56 7.12
CA GLN A 218 2.54 19.46 7.27
C GLN A 218 2.94 20.93 7.31
N SER A 219 4.09 21.26 7.92
CA SER A 219 4.60 22.63 7.94
C SER A 219 5.04 23.11 6.56
N LYS A 220 5.62 22.21 5.75
CA LYS A 220 6.11 22.51 4.40
C LYS A 220 4.96 22.64 3.40
N TYR A 221 3.95 21.78 3.54
CA TYR A 221 2.81 21.69 2.63
C TYR A 221 1.53 22.02 3.40
N ILE A 222 1.28 23.32 3.61
CA ILE A 222 0.16 23.85 4.40
C ILE A 222 -1.18 23.52 3.71
N SER A 223 -1.72 22.33 3.94
CA SER A 223 -3.02 21.88 3.43
C SER A 223 -3.96 21.52 4.59
N ALA A 224 -5.12 22.16 4.63
CA ALA A 224 -6.04 22.10 5.76
C ALA A 224 -6.77 20.76 5.95
N ASN A 225 -6.63 19.79 5.05
CA ASN A 225 -7.36 18.51 5.08
C ASN A 225 -6.48 17.30 4.75
N LEU A 226 -5.19 17.40 5.09
CA LEU A 226 -4.19 16.39 4.75
C LEU A 226 -3.71 15.65 5.99
N ALA A 227 -4.27 14.46 6.21
CA ALA A 227 -3.75 13.56 7.23
C ALA A 227 -2.44 12.94 6.76
N ILE A 228 -1.42 12.93 7.61
CA ILE A 228 -0.14 12.27 7.33
C ILE A 228 0.00 11.06 8.24
N ILE A 229 0.40 9.93 7.68
CA ILE A 229 0.73 8.70 8.42
C ILE A 229 2.13 8.27 7.99
N CYS A 230 3.06 8.13 8.95
CA CYS A 230 4.46 7.83 8.70
C CYS A 230 4.95 6.65 9.56
N PRO A 231 4.90 5.40 9.05
CA PRO A 231 5.46 4.25 9.74
C PRO A 231 6.99 4.28 9.72
N TRP A 232 7.62 3.77 10.79
CA TRP A 232 9.07 3.85 11.02
C TRP A 232 9.74 2.50 11.32
N GLY A 233 9.11 1.40 10.91
CA GLY A 233 9.57 0.05 11.18
C GLY A 233 9.23 -0.39 12.60
N ASP A 234 10.21 -0.92 13.32
CA ASP A 234 10.10 -1.42 14.70
C ASP A 234 9.82 -0.32 15.75
N GLN A 235 9.99 0.95 15.39
CA GLN A 235 9.66 2.09 16.27
C GLN A 235 8.17 2.46 16.25
N GLY A 236 7.38 1.87 15.35
CA GLY A 236 5.95 2.15 15.23
C GLY A 236 5.61 3.18 14.15
N VAL A 237 4.62 4.03 14.41
CA VAL A 237 4.07 4.99 13.44
C VAL A 237 3.68 6.29 14.13
N ALA A 238 3.93 7.40 13.43
CA ALA A 238 3.34 8.70 13.77
C ALA A 238 2.22 9.03 12.79
N GLY A 239 1.15 9.65 13.27
CA GLY A 239 0.09 10.17 12.41
C GLY A 239 -0.53 11.43 12.94
N ARG A 240 -1.06 12.27 12.03
CA ARG A 240 -1.70 13.54 12.38
C ARG A 240 -2.71 13.94 11.32
N GLU A 241 -3.94 14.21 11.72
CA GLU A 241 -5.05 14.52 10.80
C GLU A 241 -4.93 15.90 10.15
N SER A 242 -4.43 16.88 10.90
CA SER A 242 -4.29 18.27 10.43
C SER A 242 -3.27 19.05 11.26
N PRO A 243 -2.83 20.24 10.81
CA PRO A 243 -1.96 21.11 11.60
C PRO A 243 -2.55 21.60 12.93
N SER A 244 -3.86 21.48 13.17
CA SER A 244 -4.51 21.80 14.46
C SER A 244 -4.74 20.58 15.34
N SER A 245 -4.67 19.36 14.79
CA SER A 245 -4.81 18.11 15.55
C SER A 245 -3.52 17.78 16.33
N SER A 246 -3.65 16.98 17.38
CA SER A 246 -2.51 16.41 18.10
C SER A 246 -1.76 15.39 17.25
N LEU A 247 -0.44 15.29 17.43
CA LEU A 247 0.35 14.20 16.88
C LEU A 247 0.06 12.92 17.67
N ILE A 248 -0.28 11.85 16.96
CA ILE A 248 -0.48 10.51 17.52
C ILE A 248 0.77 9.68 17.26
N ILE A 249 1.27 9.01 18.30
CA ILE A 249 2.35 8.03 18.21
C ILE A 249 1.81 6.68 18.66
N GLN A 250 1.96 5.68 17.80
CA GLN A 250 1.61 4.30 18.10
C GLN A 250 2.88 3.45 17.99
N GLN A 251 3.21 2.72 19.05
CA GLN A 251 4.34 1.78 19.05
C GLN A 251 4.06 0.59 18.13
N ALA A 252 5.12 0.02 17.55
CA ALA A 252 5.00 -1.21 16.78
C ALA A 252 4.56 -2.37 17.68
N PHE A 253 3.80 -3.30 17.10
CA PHE A 253 3.54 -4.59 17.72
C PHE A 253 4.59 -5.57 17.20
N THR A 254 5.63 -5.82 17.99
CA THR A 254 6.69 -6.75 17.61
C THR A 254 6.31 -8.18 18.03
N PRO A 255 6.25 -9.14 17.10
CA PRO A 255 6.02 -10.54 17.46
C PRO A 255 7.22 -11.10 18.26
N GLU A 256 7.01 -12.17 19.03
CA GLU A 256 8.10 -12.82 19.79
C GLU A 256 9.25 -13.26 18.87
N ILE A 257 8.92 -13.71 17.66
CA ILE A 257 9.88 -14.11 16.63
C ILE A 257 9.52 -13.38 15.33
N VAL A 258 10.45 -12.56 14.84
CA VAL A 258 10.32 -11.92 13.52
C VAL A 258 10.74 -12.92 12.45
N MET A 259 9.80 -13.35 11.61
CA MET A 259 10.03 -14.34 10.56
C MET A 259 10.24 -13.70 9.18
N ASP A 260 9.42 -12.71 8.83
CA ASP A 260 9.45 -12.07 7.52
C ASP A 260 8.89 -10.65 7.58
N THR A 261 9.70 -9.66 7.21
CA THR A 261 9.32 -8.23 7.19
C THR A 261 8.90 -7.72 5.80
N LEU A 262 8.97 -8.54 4.75
CA LEU A 262 8.62 -8.15 3.38
C LEU A 262 7.13 -7.79 3.29
N GLY A 263 6.79 -6.62 2.73
CA GLY A 263 5.38 -6.20 2.64
C GLY A 263 4.71 -5.82 3.97
N ALA A 264 5.46 -5.68 5.08
CA ALA A 264 4.90 -5.20 6.35
C ALA A 264 4.33 -3.78 6.25
N GLY A 265 4.96 -2.91 5.45
CA GLY A 265 4.45 -1.55 5.17
C GLY A 265 3.14 -1.59 4.39
N ASP A 266 3.06 -2.41 3.35
CA ASP A 266 1.86 -2.57 2.53
C ASP A 266 0.71 -3.21 3.32
N CYS A 267 1.04 -4.12 4.24
CA CYS A 267 0.10 -4.72 5.17
C CYS A 267 -0.48 -3.69 6.15
N PHE A 268 0.40 -2.87 6.74
CA PHE A 268 -0.01 -1.73 7.55
C PHE A 268 -0.92 -0.78 6.77
N LEU A 269 -0.54 -0.43 5.53
CA LEU A 269 -1.32 0.46 4.67
C LEU A 269 -2.70 -0.12 4.35
N GLY A 270 -2.77 -1.38 3.90
CA GLY A 270 -4.03 -2.06 3.60
C GLY A 270 -4.96 -2.09 4.82
N ALA A 271 -4.42 -2.38 6.01
CA ALA A 271 -5.18 -2.31 7.25
C ALA A 271 -5.64 -0.88 7.58
N CYS A 272 -4.80 0.14 7.38
CA CYS A 272 -5.22 1.53 7.55
C CYS A 272 -6.40 1.88 6.64
N LEU A 273 -6.34 1.51 5.35
CA LEU A 273 -7.42 1.77 4.40
C LEU A 273 -8.74 1.11 4.85
N TYR A 274 -8.69 -0.10 5.39
CA TYR A 274 -9.88 -0.79 5.91
C TYR A 274 -10.58 0.01 7.02
N TYR A 275 -9.81 0.44 8.04
CA TYR A 275 -10.38 1.17 9.18
C TYR A 275 -10.73 2.62 8.83
N LEU A 276 -9.96 3.26 7.96
CA LEU A 276 -10.28 4.62 7.48
C LEU A 276 -11.57 4.63 6.65
N ASN A 277 -11.78 3.66 5.76
CA ASN A 277 -13.02 3.51 5.00
C ASN A 277 -14.21 3.08 5.88
N GLY A 278 -13.93 2.55 7.07
CA GLY A 278 -14.92 2.32 8.13
C GLY A 278 -15.17 3.54 9.02
N GLU A 279 -14.64 4.72 8.68
CA GLU A 279 -14.79 5.99 9.42
C GLU A 279 -14.28 5.91 10.88
N HIS A 280 -13.31 5.03 11.16
CA HIS A 280 -12.66 4.98 12.46
C HIS A 280 -11.71 6.17 12.66
N ASN A 281 -11.58 6.65 13.91
CA ASN A 281 -10.64 7.71 14.24
C ASN A 281 -9.17 7.26 14.04
N LEU A 282 -8.27 8.24 13.84
CA LEU A 282 -6.88 7.96 13.52
C LEU A 282 -6.15 7.12 14.59
N GLN A 283 -6.44 7.29 15.88
CA GLN A 283 -5.82 6.48 16.94
C GLN A 283 -6.15 4.98 16.76
N THR A 284 -7.42 4.65 16.54
CA THR A 284 -7.87 3.27 16.31
C THR A 284 -7.28 2.71 15.02
N VAL A 285 -7.24 3.51 13.95
CA VAL A 285 -6.62 3.12 12.67
C VAL A 285 -5.17 2.71 12.87
N LEU A 286 -4.36 3.55 13.53
CA LEU A 286 -2.94 3.29 13.73
C LEU A 286 -2.70 2.09 14.65
N GLU A 287 -3.46 1.96 15.72
CA GLU A 287 -3.36 0.82 16.66
C GLU A 287 -3.64 -0.51 15.94
N LYS A 288 -4.78 -0.61 15.26
CA LYS A 288 -5.21 -1.85 14.61
C LYS A 288 -4.33 -2.21 13.42
N ALA A 289 -3.96 -1.24 12.60
CA ALA A 289 -3.03 -1.48 11.50
C ALA A 289 -1.64 -1.93 12.00
N SER A 290 -1.17 -1.38 13.13
CA SER A 290 0.09 -1.82 13.74
C SER A 290 0.00 -3.25 14.29
N GLN A 291 -1.14 -3.64 14.88
CA GLN A 291 -1.38 -5.04 15.33
C GLN A 291 -1.33 -6.02 14.16
N ILE A 292 -1.99 -5.70 13.05
CA ILE A 292 -2.04 -6.55 11.85
C ILE A 292 -0.64 -6.65 11.19
N ALA A 293 0.06 -5.53 11.03
CA ALA A 293 1.43 -5.53 10.50
C ALA A 293 2.41 -6.29 11.42
N GLY A 294 2.23 -6.17 12.74
CA GLY A 294 2.98 -6.93 13.72
C GLY A 294 2.77 -8.44 13.61
N LYS A 295 1.50 -8.88 13.50
CA LYS A 295 1.14 -10.29 13.24
C LYS A 295 1.79 -10.78 11.95
N LYS A 296 1.72 -9.99 10.88
CA LYS A 296 2.38 -10.28 9.59
C LYS A 296 3.87 -10.51 9.76
N CYS A 297 4.57 -9.70 10.55
CA CYS A 297 6.01 -9.86 10.76
C CYS A 297 6.39 -11.21 11.41
N GLY A 298 5.46 -11.85 12.11
CA GLY A 298 5.63 -13.18 12.71
C GLY A 298 5.27 -14.34 11.79
N MET A 299 4.92 -14.06 10.53
CA MET A 299 4.45 -15.04 9.54
C MET A 299 5.20 -14.84 8.22
N LYS A 300 5.40 -15.92 7.46
CA LYS A 300 5.97 -15.83 6.10
C LYS A 300 4.89 -15.42 5.10
N GLY A 301 5.21 -14.45 4.24
CA GLY A 301 4.31 -13.99 3.19
C GLY A 301 3.14 -13.14 3.71
N LEU A 302 2.21 -12.83 2.82
CA LEU A 302 1.08 -11.91 3.09
C LEU A 302 -0.29 -12.59 3.06
N THR A 303 -0.35 -13.89 2.78
CA THR A 303 -1.60 -14.67 2.71
C THR A 303 -1.82 -15.47 3.99
N ASN A 304 -3.08 -15.76 4.32
CA ASN A 304 -3.48 -16.55 5.48
C ASN A 304 -3.07 -15.91 6.82
N LEU A 305 -3.18 -14.58 6.94
CA LEU A 305 -2.87 -13.83 8.16
C LEU A 305 -3.90 -14.04 9.29
N ASP A 306 -5.01 -14.76 9.02
CA ASP A 306 -6.09 -15.04 9.98
C ASP A 306 -6.60 -13.74 10.64
N LEU A 307 -7.26 -12.91 9.82
CA LEU A 307 -7.67 -11.56 10.22
C LEU A 307 -9.13 -11.48 10.70
N HIS A 308 -9.81 -12.61 10.92
CA HIS A 308 -11.24 -12.63 11.29
C HIS A 308 -11.53 -11.84 12.57
N SER A 309 -10.63 -11.87 13.56
CA SER A 309 -10.77 -11.08 14.81
C SER A 309 -10.60 -9.56 14.62
N PHE A 310 -10.12 -9.13 13.46
CA PHE A 310 -9.93 -7.73 13.09
C PHE A 310 -11.06 -7.18 12.22
N VAL A 311 -11.96 -8.04 11.73
CA VAL A 311 -13.13 -7.63 10.94
C VAL A 311 -14.11 -6.89 11.85
N ALA A 312 -14.13 -5.56 11.72
CA ALA A 312 -15.11 -4.72 12.39
C ALA A 312 -16.53 -4.99 11.82
N HIS A 313 -17.41 -5.56 12.66
CA HIS A 313 -18.85 -5.75 12.42
C HIS A 313 -19.62 -4.42 12.44
#